data_AF-U2LZQ8-F1
#
_entry.id   AF-U2LZQ8-F1
#
_cell.length_a   1.000
_cell.length_b   1.000
_cell.length_c   1.000
_cell.angle_alpha   90.00
_cell.angle_beta   90.00
_cell.angle_gamma   90.00
#
_symmetry.space_group_name_H-M   'P 1'
#
loop_
_entity.id
_entity.type
_entity.pdbx_description
1 polymer ?
#
loop_
_entity_poly.entity_id
_entity_poly.type
_entity_poly.pdbx_seq_one_letter_code
_entity_poly.pdbx_strand_id
1 'polypeptide(L)'
;MDKIMAMREKRAEMWEQAKQFLDSHEKDGHLTAEDAKAYEQMENEVLALGKDIERMERQAILDAQLAKPVTAAITNTPGTSLNAEKTGRASEAYRAAMLKALRTNFRQVENVLQEGVDANGGYLVPEEYDQRLIDVLSEENVLRPLATVITTSGEHKINIAATKPAASWIEEGAPLTFGDATFAQIVLDAHKLHVAVKVTEELLYDNAFNLENYLIEQFGKALGNAEEDAFLNGDGTHKPKGLLTSAKTSVTTAAADIKADELVTLVYSLKR
;
A
#
# COMPACT_ATOMS: atom_id res chain seq x y z
N MET A 1 32.22 15.65 -16.42
CA MET A 1 32.46 15.52 -14.97
C MET A 1 33.88 15.93 -14.63
N ASP A 2 34.89 15.36 -15.30
CA ASP A 2 36.32 15.64 -15.05
C ASP A 2 36.70 17.13 -15.14
N LYS A 3 36.14 17.88 -16.10
CA LYS A 3 36.43 19.31 -16.26
C LYS A 3 35.91 20.17 -15.09
N ILE A 4 34.76 19.83 -14.51
CA ILE A 4 34.17 20.54 -13.35
C ILE A 4 35.02 20.27 -12.10
N MET A 5 35.47 19.02 -11.90
CA MET A 5 36.36 18.65 -10.80
C MET A 5 37.70 19.38 -10.88
N ALA A 6 38.33 19.41 -12.06
CA ALA A 6 39.58 20.14 -12.27
C ALA A 6 39.46 21.66 -11.99
N MET A 7 38.32 22.28 -12.28
CA MET A 7 38.11 23.70 -11.94
C MET A 7 37.82 23.93 -10.46
N ARG A 8 37.20 22.97 -9.77
CA ARG A 8 37.03 23.02 -8.31
C ARG A 8 38.38 22.91 -7.60
N GLU A 9 39.25 22.03 -8.07
CA GLU A 9 40.63 21.91 -7.59
C GLU A 9 41.39 23.23 -7.82
N LYS A 10 41.34 23.78 -9.03
CA LYS A 10 41.98 25.07 -9.34
C LYS A 10 41.43 26.22 -8.49
N ARG A 11 40.12 26.27 -8.22
CA ARG A 11 39.51 27.27 -7.33
C ARG A 11 39.99 27.12 -5.90
N ALA A 12 40.12 25.89 -5.41
CA ALA A 12 40.63 25.61 -4.07
C ALA A 12 42.11 26.04 -3.93
N GLU A 13 42.94 25.74 -4.92
CA GLU A 13 44.34 26.19 -4.96
C GLU A 13 44.47 27.72 -4.97
N MET A 14 43.68 28.41 -5.79
CA MET A 14 43.67 29.88 -5.86
C MET A 14 43.20 30.52 -4.55
N TRP A 15 42.22 29.93 -3.88
CA TRP A 15 41.76 30.39 -2.57
C TRP A 15 42.81 30.18 -1.47
N GLU A 16 43.53 29.07 -1.53
CA GLU A 16 44.62 28.80 -0.59
C GLU A 16 45.81 29.74 -0.82
N GLN A 17 46.12 30.07 -2.07
CA GLN A 17 47.11 31.09 -2.42
C GLN A 17 46.69 32.48 -1.93
N ALA A 18 45.41 32.85 -2.08
CA ALA A 18 44.89 34.12 -1.59
C ALA A 18 45.00 34.23 -0.06
N LYS A 19 44.74 33.15 0.68
CA LYS A 19 44.94 33.09 2.14
C LYS A 19 46.41 33.20 2.53
N GLN A 20 47.30 32.46 1.88
CA GLN A 20 48.73 32.54 2.16
C GLN A 20 49.29 33.93 1.83
N PHE A 21 48.77 34.57 0.79
CA PHE A 21 49.10 35.96 0.46
C PHE A 21 48.63 36.92 1.57
N LEU A 22 47.40 36.77 2.07
CA LEU A 22 46.91 37.55 3.21
C LEU A 22 47.77 37.34 4.47
N ASP A 23 48.01 36.08 4.86
CA ASP A 23 48.77 35.73 6.07
C ASP A 23 50.24 36.21 6.02
N SER A 24 50.84 36.30 4.83
CA SER A 24 52.24 36.72 4.67
C SER A 24 52.41 38.24 4.54
N HIS A 25 51.38 38.95 4.10
CA HIS A 25 51.39 40.41 3.90
C HIS A 25 50.68 41.19 5.02
N GLU A 26 49.97 40.53 5.93
CA GLU A 26 49.36 41.15 7.10
C GLU A 26 50.40 41.39 8.21
N LYS A 27 50.76 42.67 8.45
CA LYS A 27 51.56 43.10 9.61
C LYS A 27 50.71 44.04 10.48
N ASP A 28 50.58 43.70 11.77
CA ASP A 28 49.84 44.50 12.77
C ASP A 28 48.39 44.86 12.35
N GLY A 29 47.69 43.95 11.66
CA GLY A 29 46.28 44.12 11.27
C GLY A 29 46.03 45.13 10.15
N HIS A 30 47.08 45.57 9.45
CA HIS A 30 46.98 46.52 8.35
C HIS A 30 47.71 46.02 7.10
N LEU A 31 46.96 45.91 6.01
CA LEU A 31 47.45 45.57 4.68
C LEU A 31 47.90 46.84 3.95
N THR A 32 49.01 46.80 3.22
CA THR A 32 49.42 47.95 2.40
C THR A 32 48.43 48.17 1.24
N ALA A 33 48.33 49.40 0.71
CA ALA A 33 47.39 49.70 -0.37
C ALA A 33 47.67 48.96 -1.69
N GLU A 34 48.90 48.46 -1.87
CA GLU A 34 49.28 47.64 -3.02
C GLU A 34 48.91 46.16 -2.81
N ASP A 35 49.16 45.63 -1.60
CA ASP A 35 48.80 44.26 -1.24
C ASP A 35 47.26 44.07 -1.17
N ALA A 36 46.52 45.10 -0.75
CA ALA A 36 45.06 45.09 -0.80
C ALA A 36 44.50 44.95 -2.22
N LYS A 37 45.12 45.61 -3.20
CA LYS A 37 44.72 45.48 -4.62
C LYS A 37 45.06 44.11 -5.19
N ALA A 38 46.19 43.53 -4.81
CA ALA A 38 46.59 42.19 -5.24
C ALA A 38 45.64 41.12 -4.66
N TYR A 39 45.27 41.24 -3.38
CA TYR A 39 44.29 40.35 -2.75
C TYR A 39 42.89 40.50 -3.39
N GLU A 40 42.44 41.72 -3.66
CA GLU A 40 41.16 41.98 -4.34
C GLU A 40 41.14 41.37 -5.76
N GLN A 41 42.27 41.39 -6.49
CA GLN A 41 42.39 40.71 -7.78
C GLN A 41 42.27 39.18 -7.64
N MET A 42 42.96 38.58 -6.67
CA MET A 42 42.87 37.14 -6.40
C MET A 42 41.44 36.72 -5.99
N GLU A 43 40.76 37.52 -5.16
CA GLU A 43 39.38 37.29 -4.76
C GLU A 43 38.43 37.35 -5.96
N ASN A 44 38.60 38.34 -6.84
CA ASN A 44 37.81 38.48 -8.06
C ASN A 44 38.00 37.27 -9.01
N GLU A 45 39.21 36.72 -9.11
CA GLU A 45 39.49 35.51 -9.90
C GLU A 45 38.83 34.26 -9.31
N VAL A 46 38.84 34.10 -7.99
CA VAL A 46 38.14 33.00 -7.29
C VAL A 46 36.62 33.10 -7.48
N LEU A 47 36.06 34.32 -7.41
CA LEU A 47 34.65 34.57 -7.64
C LEU A 47 34.25 34.32 -9.12
N ALA A 48 35.10 34.71 -10.07
CA ALA A 48 34.90 34.45 -11.49
C ALA A 48 34.86 32.93 -11.78
N LEU A 49 35.84 32.18 -11.27
CA LEU A 49 35.87 30.71 -11.39
C LEU A 49 34.65 30.05 -10.74
N GLY A 50 34.19 30.56 -9.59
CA GLY A 50 32.96 30.08 -8.95
C GLY A 50 31.73 30.21 -9.84
N LYS A 51 31.53 31.38 -10.46
CA LYS A 51 30.41 31.64 -11.38
C LYS A 51 30.46 30.75 -12.63
N ASP A 52 31.66 30.45 -13.13
CA ASP A 52 31.83 29.56 -14.28
C ASP A 52 31.53 28.10 -13.93
N ILE A 53 31.91 27.63 -12.75
CA ILE A 53 31.56 26.29 -12.24
C ILE A 53 30.04 26.14 -12.13
N GLU A 54 29.35 27.10 -11.51
CA GLU A 54 27.89 27.07 -11.37
C GLU A 54 27.17 27.02 -12.73
N ARG A 55 27.68 27.76 -13.73
CA ARG A 55 27.14 27.75 -15.08
C ARG A 55 27.28 26.37 -15.71
N MET A 56 28.45 25.74 -15.58
CA MET A 56 28.69 24.40 -16.14
C MET A 56 27.94 23.30 -15.42
N GLU A 57 27.76 23.41 -14.11
CA GLU A 57 26.94 22.47 -13.35
C GLU A 57 25.47 22.55 -13.78
N ARG A 58 24.94 23.75 -13.97
CA ARG A 58 23.58 23.95 -14.47
C ARG A 58 23.41 23.37 -15.87
N GLN A 59 24.40 23.56 -16.76
CA GLN A 59 24.40 22.94 -18.08
C GLN A 59 24.43 21.41 -18.00
N ALA A 60 25.31 20.84 -17.17
CA ALA A 60 25.41 19.40 -17.00
C ALA A 60 24.12 18.78 -16.42
N ILE A 61 23.44 19.47 -15.51
CA ILE A 61 22.14 19.03 -14.96
C ILE A 61 21.07 19.07 -16.05
N LEU A 62 21.00 20.13 -16.85
CA LEU A 62 20.04 20.25 -17.94
C LEU A 62 20.31 19.22 -19.04
N ASP A 63 21.55 19.03 -19.44
CA ASP A 63 21.95 18.00 -20.40
C ASP A 63 21.65 16.60 -19.86
N ALA A 64 21.88 16.33 -18.58
CA ALA A 64 21.50 15.08 -17.95
C ALA A 64 19.98 14.87 -17.88
N GLN A 65 19.20 15.94 -17.70
CA GLN A 65 17.74 15.89 -17.73
C GLN A 65 17.21 15.66 -19.15
N LEU A 66 17.81 16.30 -20.16
CA LEU A 66 17.44 16.14 -21.57
C LEU A 66 17.93 14.79 -22.15
N ALA A 67 19.05 14.27 -21.64
CA ALA A 67 19.57 12.95 -21.99
C ALA A 67 18.79 11.80 -21.33
N LYS A 68 17.91 12.08 -20.35
CA LYS A 68 16.96 11.07 -19.89
C LYS A 68 16.01 10.75 -21.05
N PRO A 69 15.98 9.50 -21.54
CA PRO A 69 15.14 9.14 -22.65
C PRO A 69 13.67 9.35 -22.25
N VAL A 70 12.95 10.14 -23.06
CA VAL A 70 11.51 10.43 -22.88
C VAL A 70 10.64 9.18 -23.12
N THR A 71 11.26 8.12 -23.66
CA THR A 71 10.65 6.80 -23.81
C THR A 71 11.50 5.82 -23.02
N ALA A 72 10.93 5.24 -21.96
CA ALA A 72 11.44 3.97 -21.48
C ALA A 72 11.30 3.00 -22.66
N ALA A 73 12.41 2.65 -23.30
CA ALA A 73 12.38 1.59 -24.29
C ALA A 73 11.83 0.35 -23.59
N ILE A 74 10.69 -0.16 -24.07
CA ILE A 74 10.21 -1.49 -23.69
C ILE A 74 11.24 -2.46 -24.26
N THR A 75 12.31 -2.70 -23.51
CA THR A 75 13.26 -3.76 -23.81
C THR A 75 12.59 -5.06 -23.41
N ASN A 76 11.74 -5.58 -24.30
CA ASN A 76 11.35 -6.99 -24.31
C ASN A 76 12.63 -7.81 -24.58
N THR A 77 13.45 -7.98 -23.55
CA THR A 77 14.45 -9.02 -23.48
C THR A 77 13.69 -10.30 -23.15
N PRO A 78 13.65 -11.30 -24.06
CA PRO A 78 13.00 -12.57 -23.77
C PRO A 78 13.78 -13.24 -22.64
N GLY A 79 13.21 -13.25 -21.43
CA GLY A 79 13.78 -13.91 -20.25
C GLY A 79 13.91 -13.05 -18.99
N THR A 80 13.87 -11.72 -19.08
CA THR A 80 14.10 -10.84 -17.90
C THR A 80 12.80 -10.33 -17.26
N SER A 81 11.63 -10.62 -17.84
CA SER A 81 10.34 -10.13 -17.35
C SER A 81 9.69 -10.99 -16.25
N LEU A 82 10.41 -11.95 -15.66
CA LEU A 82 9.85 -12.79 -14.59
C LEU A 82 10.04 -12.23 -13.19
N ASN A 83 10.88 -11.20 -12.99
CA ASN A 83 11.04 -10.55 -11.70
C ASN A 83 11.20 -9.05 -11.92
N ALA A 84 10.09 -8.34 -12.08
CA ALA A 84 10.09 -6.95 -11.65
C ALA A 84 10.58 -6.94 -10.20
N GLU A 85 11.67 -6.24 -9.92
CA GLU A 85 12.29 -6.22 -8.59
C GLU A 85 11.22 -5.67 -7.61
N LYS A 86 10.61 -6.57 -6.85
CA LYS A 86 9.47 -6.24 -6.00
C LYS A 86 9.96 -5.25 -4.94
N THR A 87 9.37 -4.05 -4.88
CA THR A 87 9.77 -2.99 -3.93
C THR A 87 8.83 -2.91 -2.73
N GLY A 88 9.32 -2.45 -1.58
CA GLY A 88 8.50 -2.25 -0.38
C GLY A 88 8.04 -3.56 0.28
N ARG A 89 6.75 -3.65 0.67
CA ARG A 89 6.15 -4.83 1.33
C ARG A 89 6.15 -6.10 0.48
N ALA A 90 6.29 -5.95 -0.84
CA ALA A 90 6.40 -7.06 -1.77
C ALA A 90 7.86 -7.55 -1.93
N SER A 91 8.83 -6.83 -1.40
CA SER A 91 10.25 -7.18 -1.54
C SER A 91 10.63 -8.41 -0.73
N GLU A 92 11.54 -9.20 -1.27
CA GLU A 92 12.08 -10.37 -0.58
C GLU A 92 12.90 -9.98 0.65
N ALA A 93 13.54 -8.81 0.63
CA ALA A 93 14.23 -8.24 1.78
C ALA A 93 13.25 -7.93 2.93
N TYR A 94 12.08 -7.34 2.64
CA TYR A 94 11.05 -7.08 3.64
C TYR A 94 10.51 -8.38 4.25
N ARG A 95 10.28 -9.41 3.41
CA ARG A 95 9.87 -10.75 3.87
C ARG A 95 10.91 -11.36 4.81
N ALA A 96 12.17 -11.40 4.40
CA ALA A 96 13.26 -11.97 5.20
C ALA A 96 13.44 -11.22 6.53
N ALA A 97 13.38 -9.88 6.49
CA ALA A 97 13.45 -9.05 7.69
C ALA A 97 12.28 -9.33 8.65
N MET A 98 11.05 -9.44 8.14
CA MET A 98 9.86 -9.75 8.93
C MET A 98 9.98 -11.11 9.63
N LEU A 99 10.48 -12.12 8.91
CA LEU A 99 10.73 -13.46 9.46
C LEU A 99 11.78 -13.45 10.56
N LYS A 100 12.86 -12.71 10.37
CA LYS A 100 13.91 -12.55 11.37
C LYS A 100 13.38 -11.84 12.61
N ALA A 101 12.56 -10.82 12.42
CA ALA A 101 11.89 -10.13 13.52
C ALA A 101 10.96 -11.09 14.28
N LEU A 102 10.10 -11.85 13.59
CA LEU A 102 9.21 -12.83 14.22
C LEU A 102 9.98 -13.90 15.01
N ARG A 103 11.06 -14.45 14.44
CA ARG A 103 11.91 -15.46 15.10
C ARG A 103 12.61 -14.96 16.34
N THR A 104 12.99 -13.68 16.36
CA THR A 104 13.68 -13.06 17.48
C THR A 104 12.72 -12.36 18.46
N ASN A 105 11.41 -12.59 18.34
CA ASN A 105 10.40 -11.89 19.13
C ASN A 105 10.57 -10.35 19.06
N PHE A 106 10.76 -9.85 17.83
CA PHE A 106 10.99 -8.46 17.46
C PHE A 106 12.18 -7.77 18.14
N ARG A 107 13.14 -8.55 18.69
CA ARG A 107 14.38 -8.01 19.26
C ARG A 107 15.37 -7.54 18.19
N GLN A 108 15.32 -8.12 17.00
CA GLN A 108 16.11 -7.71 15.84
C GLN A 108 15.17 -7.23 14.73
N VAL A 109 15.16 -5.93 14.49
CA VAL A 109 14.36 -5.29 13.43
C VAL A 109 15.33 -4.63 12.46
N GLU A 110 15.20 -4.95 11.18
CA GLU A 110 16.00 -4.33 10.13
C GLU A 110 15.32 -3.06 9.61
N ASN A 111 16.11 -2.08 9.14
CA ASN A 111 15.59 -0.77 8.69
C ASN A 111 14.53 -0.87 7.58
N VAL A 112 14.58 -1.94 6.77
CA VAL A 112 13.58 -2.22 5.72
C VAL A 112 12.18 -2.39 6.29
N LEU A 113 12.04 -2.85 7.55
CA LEU A 113 10.76 -2.92 8.25
C LEU A 113 10.32 -1.57 8.82
N GLN A 114 11.27 -0.67 9.12
CA GLN A 114 10.99 0.66 9.69
C GLN A 114 10.43 1.64 8.65
N GLU A 115 10.78 1.50 7.37
CA GLU A 115 10.22 2.32 6.29
C GLU A 115 8.69 2.15 6.07
N GLY A 116 8.06 1.16 6.70
CA GLY A 116 6.62 0.89 6.64
C GLY A 116 5.88 0.96 7.98
N VAL A 117 6.48 1.55 9.03
CA VAL A 117 5.84 1.66 10.35
C VAL A 117 4.87 2.84 10.33
N ASP A 118 3.57 2.54 10.32
CA ASP A 118 2.54 3.54 10.57
C ASP A 118 2.73 4.16 11.97
N ALA A 119 2.27 5.40 12.14
CA ALA A 119 2.42 6.19 13.37
C ALA A 119 1.94 5.50 14.67
N ASN A 120 1.19 4.40 14.53
CA ASN A 120 0.61 3.62 15.63
C ASN A 120 1.43 2.38 16.04
N GLY A 121 2.64 2.19 15.49
CA GLY A 121 3.64 1.27 16.06
C GLY A 121 3.43 -0.22 15.76
N GLY A 122 3.14 -0.56 14.50
CA GLY A 122 3.08 -1.96 14.04
C GLY A 122 3.83 -2.18 12.72
N TYR A 123 4.31 -3.41 12.50
CA TYR A 123 4.86 -3.84 11.21
C TYR A 123 3.75 -4.46 10.37
N LEU A 124 3.67 -4.05 9.10
CA LEU A 124 2.69 -4.58 8.18
C LEU A 124 3.12 -5.97 7.67
N VAL A 125 2.15 -6.86 7.46
CA VAL A 125 2.43 -8.21 6.93
C VAL A 125 2.93 -8.10 5.48
N PRO A 126 3.92 -8.88 5.03
CA PRO A 126 4.30 -8.97 3.63
C PRO A 126 3.10 -9.26 2.72
N GLU A 127 3.08 -8.66 1.53
CA GLU A 127 1.91 -8.71 0.62
C GLU A 127 1.62 -10.14 0.13
N GLU A 128 2.64 -10.98 -0.03
CA GLU A 128 2.49 -12.38 -0.45
C GLU A 128 1.72 -13.22 0.58
N TYR A 129 1.91 -12.97 1.87
CA TYR A 129 1.15 -13.66 2.92
C TYR A 129 -0.29 -13.19 2.99
N ASP A 130 -0.54 -11.91 2.68
CA ASP A 130 -1.88 -11.37 2.58
C ASP A 130 -2.65 -12.04 1.43
N GLN A 131 -2.06 -12.06 0.23
CA GLN A 131 -2.63 -12.74 -0.94
C GLN A 131 -2.91 -14.22 -0.67
N ARG A 132 -1.94 -14.94 -0.11
CA ARG A 132 -2.10 -16.36 0.17
C ARG A 132 -3.17 -16.63 1.22
N LEU A 133 -3.31 -15.77 2.23
CA LEU A 133 -4.38 -15.89 3.21
C LEU A 133 -5.74 -15.64 2.56
N ILE A 134 -5.84 -14.65 1.67
CA ILE A 134 -7.05 -14.38 0.89
C ILE A 134 -7.41 -15.57 0.00
N ASP A 135 -6.43 -16.20 -0.66
CA ASP A 135 -6.64 -17.36 -1.52
C ASP A 135 -7.24 -18.54 -0.72
N VAL A 136 -6.61 -18.91 0.39
CA VAL A 136 -7.11 -19.98 1.28
C VAL A 136 -8.50 -19.64 1.81
N LEU A 137 -8.73 -18.39 2.20
CA LEU A 137 -10.01 -17.94 2.70
C LEU A 137 -11.11 -17.98 1.61
N SER A 138 -10.76 -17.72 0.35
CA SER A 138 -11.69 -17.82 -0.78
C SER A 138 -12.02 -19.25 -1.17
N GLU A 139 -11.08 -20.19 -0.99
CA GLU A 139 -11.28 -21.61 -1.27
C GLU A 139 -12.17 -22.27 -0.20
N GLU A 140 -12.02 -21.86 1.05
CA GLU A 140 -12.77 -22.44 2.17
C GLU A 140 -14.17 -21.83 2.33
N ASN A 141 -14.37 -20.56 1.94
CA ASN A 141 -15.66 -19.88 2.09
C ASN A 141 -16.49 -19.96 0.80
N VAL A 142 -17.61 -20.68 0.85
CA VAL A 142 -18.50 -20.84 -0.33
C VAL A 142 -19.36 -19.61 -0.59
N LEU A 143 -19.69 -18.84 0.44
CA LEU A 143 -20.53 -17.64 0.30
C LEU A 143 -19.79 -16.45 -0.30
N ARG A 144 -18.49 -16.31 -0.02
CA ARG A 144 -17.68 -15.18 -0.50
C ARG A 144 -17.67 -15.02 -2.03
N PRO A 145 -17.47 -16.06 -2.86
CA PRO A 145 -17.56 -15.93 -4.33
C PRO A 145 -18.98 -15.68 -4.84
N LEU A 146 -20.01 -16.00 -4.05
CA LEU A 146 -21.41 -15.75 -4.39
C LEU A 146 -21.87 -14.33 -4.02
N ALA A 147 -21.10 -13.62 -3.18
CA ALA A 147 -21.40 -12.30 -2.68
C ALA A 147 -20.57 -11.20 -3.38
N THR A 148 -21.04 -9.95 -3.27
CA THR A 148 -20.26 -8.79 -3.74
C THR A 148 -19.30 -8.35 -2.64
N VAL A 149 -18.00 -8.51 -2.87
CA VAL A 149 -16.95 -8.05 -1.95
C VAL A 149 -16.61 -6.59 -2.24
N ILE A 150 -16.67 -5.74 -1.21
CA ILE A 150 -16.34 -4.31 -1.30
C ILE A 150 -15.19 -4.03 -0.33
N THR A 151 -14.03 -3.63 -0.87
CA THR A 151 -12.88 -3.22 -0.05
C THR A 151 -13.15 -1.86 0.56
N THR A 152 -13.10 -1.76 1.89
CA THR A 152 -13.30 -0.50 2.63
C THR A 152 -12.09 -0.16 3.50
N SER A 153 -11.83 1.13 3.69
CA SER A 153 -10.80 1.66 4.59
C SER A 153 -11.38 2.23 5.90
N GLY A 154 -12.69 2.09 6.15
CA GLY A 154 -13.36 2.59 7.38
C GLY A 154 -14.84 2.17 7.50
N GLU A 155 -15.54 2.69 8.53
CA GLU A 155 -16.99 2.54 8.70
C GLU A 155 -17.72 3.23 7.53
N HIS A 156 -18.27 2.45 6.60
CA HIS A 156 -19.02 2.98 5.47
C HIS A 156 -20.49 2.58 5.52
N LYS A 157 -21.38 3.57 5.43
CA LYS A 157 -22.83 3.35 5.30
C LYS A 157 -23.16 3.10 3.83
N ILE A 158 -23.49 1.86 3.47
CA ILE A 158 -23.90 1.54 2.10
C ILE A 158 -25.40 1.84 1.95
N ASN A 159 -25.74 2.83 1.13
CA ASN A 159 -27.14 3.13 0.83
C ASN A 159 -27.65 2.14 -0.22
N ILE A 160 -28.67 1.34 0.11
CA ILE A 160 -29.31 0.41 -0.82
C ILE A 160 -30.69 0.97 -1.17
N ALA A 161 -30.94 1.27 -2.44
CA ALA A 161 -32.23 1.80 -2.86
C ALA A 161 -33.38 0.87 -2.43
N ALA A 162 -34.35 1.38 -1.66
CA ALA A 162 -35.44 0.57 -1.12
C ALA A 162 -36.51 0.28 -2.18
N THR A 163 -36.63 1.16 -3.17
CA THR A 163 -37.71 1.14 -4.16
C THR A 163 -37.14 1.36 -5.57
N LYS A 164 -37.46 0.43 -6.48
CA LYS A 164 -37.24 0.61 -7.91
C LYS A 164 -38.22 1.70 -8.39
N PRO A 165 -37.79 2.73 -9.15
CA PRO A 165 -38.70 3.77 -9.64
C PRO A 165 -39.81 3.11 -10.50
N ALA A 166 -41.06 3.36 -10.13
CA ALA A 166 -42.21 2.83 -10.87
C ALA A 166 -42.46 3.69 -12.11
N ALA A 167 -42.48 3.07 -13.28
CA ALA A 167 -42.89 3.73 -14.52
C ALA A 167 -44.43 3.80 -14.57
N SER A 168 -44.98 4.98 -14.82
CA SER A 168 -46.41 5.19 -15.04
C SER A 168 -46.66 5.53 -16.51
N TRP A 169 -47.74 4.97 -17.07
CA TRP A 169 -48.25 5.42 -18.36
C TRP A 169 -49.00 6.72 -18.18
N ILE A 170 -48.67 7.73 -18.97
CA ILE A 170 -49.39 9.01 -19.02
C ILE A 170 -49.96 9.22 -20.43
N GLU A 171 -51.15 9.80 -20.50
CA GLU A 171 -51.75 10.21 -21.78
C GLU A 171 -51.08 11.48 -22.31
N GLU A 172 -51.18 11.69 -23.63
CA GLU A 172 -50.59 12.84 -24.31
C GLU A 172 -51.17 14.17 -23.75
N GLY A 173 -50.31 14.97 -23.12
CA GLY A 173 -50.68 16.25 -22.52
C GLY A 173 -50.95 16.23 -21.01
N ALA A 174 -50.89 15.06 -20.34
CA ALA A 174 -51.01 14.99 -18.89
C ALA A 174 -49.71 15.43 -18.18
N PRO A 175 -49.79 16.07 -16.99
CA PRO A 175 -48.62 16.42 -16.20
C PRO A 175 -47.89 15.17 -15.69
N LEU A 176 -46.56 15.19 -15.80
CA LEU A 176 -45.69 14.12 -15.28
C LEU A 176 -45.84 14.00 -13.76
N THR A 177 -46.11 12.79 -13.29
CA THR A 177 -46.08 12.45 -11.86
C THR A 177 -44.72 11.86 -11.51
N PHE A 178 -44.00 12.52 -10.59
CA PHE A 178 -42.75 12.00 -10.07
C PHE A 178 -43.04 11.09 -8.88
N GLY A 179 -42.62 9.83 -8.95
CA GLY A 179 -42.67 8.93 -7.79
C GLY A 179 -41.56 9.28 -6.80
N ASP A 180 -41.90 9.37 -5.51
CA ASP A 180 -40.93 9.54 -4.45
C ASP A 180 -40.11 8.24 -4.30
N ALA A 181 -38.92 8.21 -4.90
CA ALA A 181 -37.97 7.11 -4.69
C ALA A 181 -37.36 7.28 -3.30
N THR A 182 -37.74 6.41 -2.36
CA THR A 182 -37.15 6.39 -1.02
C THR A 182 -35.93 5.48 -1.01
N PHE A 183 -34.81 5.99 -0.48
CA PHE A 183 -33.60 5.21 -0.27
C PHE A 183 -33.66 4.57 1.12
N ALA A 184 -33.44 3.26 1.22
CA ALA A 184 -33.18 2.62 2.50
C ALA A 184 -31.68 2.72 2.77
N GLN A 185 -31.33 3.11 3.98
CA GLN A 185 -29.94 3.03 4.41
C GLN A 185 -29.77 1.72 5.18
N ILE A 186 -29.01 0.78 4.62
CA ILE A 186 -28.56 -0.40 5.36
C ILE A 186 -27.13 -0.12 5.80
N VAL A 187 -26.95 0.13 7.09
CA VAL A 187 -25.61 0.31 7.63
C VAL A 187 -24.97 -1.08 7.75
N LEU A 188 -23.90 -1.29 6.99
CA LEU A 188 -23.02 -2.44 7.14
C LEU A 188 -21.89 -2.03 8.07
N ASP A 189 -21.85 -2.64 9.25
CA ASP A 189 -20.80 -2.40 10.24
C ASP A 189 -19.64 -3.39 10.03
N ALA A 190 -18.41 -2.91 10.18
CA ALA A 190 -17.20 -3.70 9.97
C ALA A 190 -16.74 -4.32 11.30
N HIS A 191 -17.02 -5.60 11.50
CA HIS A 191 -16.58 -6.33 12.69
C HIS A 191 -15.18 -6.92 12.51
N LYS A 192 -14.38 -6.92 13.59
CA LYS A 192 -13.03 -7.48 13.60
C LYS A 192 -13.06 -8.97 13.94
N LEU A 193 -12.57 -9.81 13.04
CA LEU A 193 -12.32 -11.22 13.27
C LEU A 193 -10.81 -11.44 13.47
N HIS A 194 -10.41 -12.23 14.47
CA HIS A 194 -9.01 -12.52 14.73
C HIS A 194 -8.82 -13.97 15.17
N VAL A 195 -7.65 -14.54 14.83
CA VAL A 195 -7.18 -15.85 15.29
C VAL A 195 -5.76 -15.66 15.82
N ALA A 196 -5.44 -16.29 16.94
CA ALA A 196 -4.11 -16.24 17.54
C ALA A 196 -3.69 -17.63 18.04
N VAL A 197 -2.47 -18.03 17.69
CA VAL A 197 -1.87 -19.29 18.15
C VAL A 197 -0.54 -18.98 18.83
N LYS A 198 -0.30 -19.63 19.97
CA LYS A 198 0.97 -19.53 20.70
C LYS A 198 1.92 -20.62 20.22
N VAL A 199 3.13 -20.21 19.84
CA VAL A 199 4.22 -21.09 19.39
C VAL A 199 5.40 -20.89 20.34
N THR A 200 6.08 -21.98 20.74
CA THR A 200 7.28 -21.88 21.58
C THR A 200 8.51 -21.50 20.73
N GLU A 201 9.48 -20.82 21.34
CA GLU A 201 10.71 -20.43 20.64
C GLU A 201 11.48 -21.66 20.15
N GLU A 202 11.59 -22.71 20.96
CA GLU A 202 12.21 -23.99 20.58
C GLU A 202 11.60 -24.59 19.31
N LEU A 203 10.26 -24.60 19.20
CA LEU A 203 9.57 -25.12 18.02
C LEU A 203 9.78 -24.22 16.79
N LEU A 204 9.97 -22.93 16.98
CA LEU A 204 10.23 -21.98 15.90
C LEU A 204 11.67 -22.12 15.36
N TYR A 205 12.64 -22.45 16.22
CA TYR A 205 14.04 -22.64 15.86
C TYR A 205 14.36 -24.05 15.34
N ASP A 206 13.74 -25.10 15.90
CA ASP A 206 13.94 -26.52 15.52
C ASP A 206 13.10 -26.94 14.31
N ASN A 207 12.43 -25.99 13.65
CA ASN A 207 11.52 -26.33 12.56
C ASN A 207 12.25 -26.73 11.28
N ALA A 208 12.47 -28.03 11.12
CA ALA A 208 12.76 -28.65 9.82
C ALA A 208 11.51 -28.69 8.90
N PHE A 209 10.32 -28.43 9.46
CA PHE A 209 9.06 -28.30 8.72
C PHE A 209 8.71 -26.84 8.46
N ASN A 210 8.01 -26.58 7.36
CA ASN A 210 7.57 -25.24 7.01
C ASN A 210 6.33 -24.84 7.82
N LEU A 211 6.51 -24.68 9.15
CA LEU A 211 5.46 -24.37 10.11
C LEU A 211 4.76 -23.03 9.82
N GLU A 212 5.48 -22.09 9.23
CA GLU A 212 4.89 -20.83 8.76
C GLU A 212 3.79 -21.07 7.72
N ASN A 213 4.11 -21.80 6.65
CA ASN A 213 3.14 -22.13 5.61
C ASN A 213 1.94 -22.87 6.18
N TYR A 214 2.19 -23.79 7.12
CA TYR A 214 1.14 -24.52 7.81
C TYR A 214 0.25 -23.58 8.64
N LEU A 215 0.83 -22.65 9.41
CA LEU A 215 0.06 -21.70 10.21
C LEU A 215 -0.78 -20.76 9.34
N ILE A 216 -0.22 -20.23 8.25
CA ILE A 216 -0.98 -19.37 7.33
C ILE A 216 -2.18 -20.11 6.76
N GLU A 217 -2.00 -21.37 6.32
CA GLU A 217 -3.09 -22.19 5.81
C GLU A 217 -4.15 -22.47 6.89
N GLN A 218 -3.73 -22.85 8.10
CA GLN A 218 -4.65 -23.10 9.20
C GLN A 218 -5.40 -21.84 9.66
N PHE A 219 -4.74 -20.68 9.62
CA PHE A 219 -5.39 -19.39 9.91
C PHE A 219 -6.41 -19.04 8.83
N GLY A 220 -6.08 -19.22 7.56
CA GLY A 220 -7.01 -19.03 6.45
C GLY A 220 -8.26 -19.91 6.60
N LYS A 221 -8.08 -21.21 6.90
CA LYS A 221 -9.17 -22.16 7.15
C LYS A 221 -10.03 -21.77 8.35
N ALA A 222 -9.40 -21.43 9.47
CA ALA A 222 -10.13 -21.05 10.69
C ALA A 222 -10.93 -19.75 10.49
N LEU A 223 -10.34 -18.76 9.82
CA LEU A 223 -11.01 -17.49 9.51
C LEU A 223 -12.13 -17.70 8.50
N GLY A 224 -11.92 -18.48 7.45
CA GLY A 224 -12.94 -18.79 6.44
C GLY A 224 -14.17 -19.47 7.05
N ASN A 225 -13.96 -20.51 7.87
CA ASN A 225 -15.05 -21.21 8.56
C ASN A 225 -15.82 -20.29 9.52
N ALA A 226 -15.12 -19.47 10.30
CA ALA A 226 -15.75 -18.54 11.24
C ALA A 226 -16.51 -17.42 10.51
N GLU A 227 -15.98 -16.94 9.39
CA GLU A 227 -16.64 -15.95 8.53
C GLU A 227 -17.91 -16.54 7.90
N GLU A 228 -17.84 -17.76 7.36
CA GLU A 228 -18.99 -18.42 6.71
C GLU A 228 -20.12 -18.72 7.71
N ASP A 229 -19.80 -19.21 8.91
CA ASP A 229 -20.81 -19.38 9.97
C ASP A 229 -21.46 -18.04 10.35
N ALA A 230 -20.66 -16.96 10.45
CA ALA A 230 -21.20 -15.63 10.73
C ALA A 230 -22.08 -15.10 9.58
N PHE A 231 -21.74 -15.38 8.33
CA PHE A 231 -22.55 -15.01 7.16
C PHE A 231 -23.85 -15.81 7.05
N LEU A 232 -23.92 -17.03 7.56
CA LEU A 232 -25.15 -17.83 7.58
C LEU A 232 -26.00 -17.53 8.82
N ASN A 233 -25.40 -17.65 10.00
CA ASN A 233 -26.08 -17.74 11.30
C ASN A 233 -25.88 -16.52 12.20
N GLY A 234 -25.09 -15.53 11.79
CA GLY A 234 -24.73 -14.38 12.62
C GLY A 234 -25.93 -13.61 13.16
N ASP A 235 -25.84 -13.16 14.40
CA ASP A 235 -26.93 -12.48 15.14
C ASP A 235 -26.85 -10.95 15.08
N GLY A 236 -25.79 -10.38 14.47
CA GLY A 236 -25.57 -8.93 14.40
C GLY A 236 -24.96 -8.30 15.66
N THR A 237 -24.60 -9.09 16.70
CA THR A 237 -23.99 -8.57 17.93
C THR A 237 -22.49 -8.88 17.94
N HIS A 238 -21.67 -7.87 17.65
CA HIS A 238 -20.20 -7.99 17.49
C HIS A 238 -19.75 -8.96 16.36
N LYS A 239 -20.68 -9.40 15.53
CA LYS A 239 -20.48 -10.24 14.36
C LYS A 239 -21.53 -9.86 13.30
N PRO A 240 -21.26 -10.09 12.00
CA PRO A 240 -22.21 -9.73 10.95
C PRO A 240 -23.57 -10.41 11.16
N LYS A 241 -24.62 -9.81 10.62
CA LYS A 241 -25.96 -10.41 10.62
C LYS A 241 -26.08 -11.40 9.47
N GLY A 242 -26.34 -12.66 9.79
CA GLY A 242 -26.38 -13.75 8.83
C GLY A 242 -27.59 -13.74 7.90
N LEU A 243 -27.48 -14.47 6.79
CA LEU A 243 -28.55 -14.66 5.82
C LEU A 243 -29.77 -15.34 6.45
N LEU A 244 -29.58 -16.40 7.23
CA LEU A 244 -30.69 -17.18 7.79
C LEU A 244 -31.44 -16.41 8.88
N THR A 245 -30.78 -15.50 9.60
CA THR A 245 -31.40 -14.66 10.63
C THR A 245 -32.09 -13.42 10.04
N SER A 246 -31.68 -13.00 8.83
CA SER A 246 -32.30 -11.87 8.11
C SER A 246 -33.35 -12.31 7.10
N ALA A 247 -33.31 -13.57 6.64
CA ALA A 247 -34.24 -14.11 5.68
C ALA A 247 -35.67 -14.16 6.24
N LYS A 248 -36.64 -13.82 5.39
CA LYS A 248 -38.06 -13.99 5.70
C LYS A 248 -38.49 -15.38 5.30
N THR A 249 -39.21 -16.06 6.18
CA THR A 249 -39.85 -17.34 5.87
C THR A 249 -40.82 -17.15 4.70
N SER A 250 -40.61 -17.86 3.60
CA SER A 250 -41.45 -17.76 2.40
C SER A 250 -42.30 -19.01 2.15
N VAL A 251 -41.68 -20.19 2.19
CA VAL A 251 -42.35 -21.47 1.93
C VAL A 251 -42.08 -22.38 3.13
N THR A 252 -43.11 -23.06 3.60
CA THR A 252 -43.03 -24.03 4.71
C THR A 252 -43.43 -25.40 4.22
N THR A 253 -42.69 -26.43 4.59
CA THR A 253 -43.06 -27.82 4.26
C THR A 253 -44.21 -28.28 5.14
N ALA A 254 -45.16 -29.03 4.57
CA ALA A 254 -46.32 -29.53 5.31
C ALA A 254 -46.04 -30.84 6.07
N ALA A 255 -44.97 -31.55 5.70
CA ALA A 255 -44.54 -32.82 6.28
C ALA A 255 -43.01 -32.86 6.42
N ALA A 256 -42.49 -33.93 7.03
CA ALA A 256 -41.05 -34.16 7.18
C ALA A 256 -40.34 -34.41 5.84
N ASP A 257 -41.06 -34.89 4.83
CA ASP A 257 -40.53 -35.11 3.48
C ASP A 257 -40.56 -33.80 2.68
N ILE A 258 -39.38 -33.39 2.18
CA ILE A 258 -39.24 -32.24 1.29
C ILE A 258 -39.62 -32.66 -0.13
N LYS A 259 -40.62 -31.99 -0.72
CA LYS A 259 -41.08 -32.27 -2.08
C LYS A 259 -40.40 -31.34 -3.10
N ALA A 260 -40.16 -31.85 -4.31
CA ALA A 260 -39.58 -31.05 -5.39
C ALA A 260 -40.38 -29.77 -5.70
N ASP A 261 -41.71 -29.83 -5.59
CA ASP A 261 -42.60 -28.69 -5.81
C ASP A 261 -42.40 -27.56 -4.78
N GLU A 262 -42.03 -27.89 -3.54
CA GLU A 262 -41.73 -26.90 -2.49
C GLU A 262 -40.44 -26.12 -2.82
N LEU A 263 -39.43 -26.79 -3.40
CA LEU A 263 -38.20 -26.14 -3.87
C LEU A 263 -38.47 -25.23 -5.08
N VAL A 264 -39.28 -25.69 -6.04
CA VAL A 264 -39.66 -24.88 -7.20
C VAL A 264 -40.42 -23.64 -6.74
N THR A 265 -41.37 -23.81 -5.83
CA THR A 265 -42.16 -22.69 -5.26
C THR A 265 -41.26 -21.69 -4.54
N LEU A 266 -40.26 -22.15 -3.78
CA LEU A 266 -39.28 -21.28 -3.12
C LEU A 266 -38.45 -20.46 -4.11
N VAL A 267 -38.03 -21.06 -5.24
CA VAL A 267 -37.28 -20.34 -6.27
C VAL A 267 -38.15 -19.24 -6.90
N TYR A 268 -39.42 -19.53 -7.17
CA TYR A 268 -40.35 -18.54 -7.75
C TYR A 268 -40.84 -17.48 -6.75
N SER A 269 -40.68 -17.69 -5.44
CA SER A 269 -41.04 -16.67 -4.45
C SER A 269 -40.00 -15.57 -4.28
N LEU A 270 -38.76 -15.80 -4.73
CA LEU A 270 -37.71 -14.79 -4.78
C LEU A 270 -38.04 -13.72 -5.83
N LYS A 271 -38.28 -12.48 -5.38
CA LYS A 271 -38.51 -11.33 -6.27
C LYS A 271 -37.20 -10.94 -6.99
N ARG A 272 -37.26 -10.78 -8.32
CA ARG A 272 -36.19 -10.19 -9.15
C ARG A 272 -36.06 -8.68 -8.96
#